data_AF-A0A1B6HPB0-F1
#
_entry.id   AF-A0A1B6HPB0-F1
#
_cell.length_a   1.000
_cell.length_b   1.000
_cell.length_c   1.000
_cell.angle_alpha   90.00
_cell.angle_beta   90.00
_cell.angle_gamma   90.00
#
_symmetry.space_group_name_H-M   'P 1'
#
loop_
_entity.id
_entity.type
_entity.pdbx_description
1 polymer ?
#
loop_
_entity_poly.entity_id
_entity_poly.type
_entity_poly.pdbx_seq_one_letter_code
_entity_poly.pdbx_strand_id
1 'polypeptide(L)'
;AKESQKHDLAKADVNKNQGLPQKIQQILDQEKKFLKEGGCQTVVEGAIDLVTLEQKLSRLKTAAQGDADTPQAGATATAQQQDDRGSDNTDEDSARATTPLETEEWLAFLVQSMKEVMTGDVESMSEKSFITMVTNALTNHGATPKVSEYIACLLALPYVTPGVTKSELTTIVSVYMEVKVVSSLMFALKLLTNRAGCSASHDSVIEANKLSGDYLKALERVLVLVTQLVHSDSVFLTQFCDVVVLLRLSPRLHLLLTLYRLHPQTTAYVVAILTHILRQMPENANIVDNSVRPEVSSGVDWYKLLKYGNKTLQTRVCYLISLMARHCLSTLQSMWNPKLKDYIEVLAYDSVQKLRCAAEDVVEVLQELPFYDQKGSQERESVLVDS
;
A
#
# COMPACT_ATOMS: atom_id res chain seq x y z
N ALA A 1 21.42 51.81 36.06
CA ALA A 1 20.78 51.81 34.73
C ALA A 1 21.31 50.67 33.84
N LYS A 2 21.32 49.41 34.30
CA LYS A 2 21.76 48.26 33.49
C LYS A 2 21.16 46.90 33.89
N GLU A 3 19.95 46.90 34.48
CA GLU A 3 19.32 45.65 34.94
C GLU A 3 17.81 45.55 34.70
N SER A 4 17.24 46.44 33.88
CA SER A 4 15.79 46.43 33.57
C SER A 4 15.47 46.11 32.10
N GLN A 5 16.44 45.63 31.32
CA GLN A 5 16.26 45.36 29.88
C GLN A 5 16.37 43.87 29.50
N LYS A 6 16.42 42.97 30.50
CA LYS A 6 16.59 41.53 30.27
C LYS A 6 15.29 40.71 30.41
N HIS A 7 14.17 41.36 30.76
CA HIS A 7 12.91 40.66 31.04
C HIS A 7 11.85 40.78 29.92
N ASP A 8 12.09 41.60 28.89
CA ASP A 8 11.16 41.77 27.75
C ASP A 8 11.52 40.94 26.50
N LEU A 9 12.70 40.34 26.45
CA LEU A 9 13.12 39.48 25.33
C LEU A 9 12.65 38.01 25.46
N ALA A 10 12.17 37.58 26.64
CA ALA A 10 11.71 36.21 26.87
C ALA A 10 10.20 35.99 26.62
N LYS A 11 9.43 37.05 26.37
CA LYS A 11 7.98 36.95 26.09
C LYS A 11 7.63 36.99 24.60
N ALA A 12 8.59 37.27 23.72
CA ALA A 12 8.35 37.35 22.27
C ALA A 12 8.41 35.99 21.56
N ASP A 13 9.07 34.97 22.12
CA ASP A 13 9.23 33.66 21.48
C ASP A 13 8.14 32.63 21.80
N VAL A 14 7.28 32.88 22.81
CA VAL A 14 6.23 31.93 23.20
C VAL A 14 4.97 32.07 22.31
N ASN A 15 4.82 33.16 21.57
CA ASN A 15 3.62 33.43 20.75
C ASN A 15 3.72 33.02 19.27
N LYS A 16 4.89 32.61 18.76
CA LYS A 16 5.04 32.20 17.35
C LYS A 16 4.57 30.76 17.06
N ASN A 17 4.57 29.87 18.07
CA ASN A 17 4.19 28.46 17.89
C ASN A 17 2.69 28.17 18.07
N GLN A 18 1.84 29.16 18.33
CA GLN A 18 0.39 28.94 18.49
C GLN A 18 -0.37 28.88 17.15
N GLY A 19 0.22 29.34 16.04
CA GLY A 19 -0.41 29.37 14.71
C GLY A 19 -0.25 28.09 13.90
N LEU A 20 0.88 27.39 14.04
CA LEU A 20 1.20 26.16 13.30
C LEU A 20 0.17 25.03 13.54
N PRO A 21 -0.31 24.77 14.77
CA PRO A 21 -1.34 23.75 15.00
C PRO A 21 -2.68 24.09 14.34
N GLN A 22 -3.05 25.37 14.23
CA GLN A 22 -4.31 25.82 13.66
C GLN A 22 -4.32 25.77 12.12
N LYS A 23 -3.20 26.14 11.48
CA LYS A 23 -3.05 26.06 10.02
C LYS A 23 -3.01 24.62 9.53
N ILE A 24 -2.29 23.74 10.24
CA ILE A 24 -2.30 22.30 9.96
C ILE A 24 -3.72 21.73 10.11
N GLN A 25 -4.48 22.15 11.14
CA GLN A 25 -5.87 21.74 11.30
C GLN A 25 -6.75 22.14 10.10
N GLN A 26 -6.52 23.30 9.49
CA GLN A 26 -7.23 23.72 8.28
C GLN A 26 -6.91 22.83 7.07
N ILE A 27 -5.66 22.39 6.90
CA ILE A 27 -5.27 21.40 5.87
C ILE A 27 -5.99 20.07 6.12
N LEU A 28 -6.01 19.61 7.38
CA LEU A 28 -6.71 18.39 7.78
C LEU A 28 -8.22 18.46 7.49
N ASP A 29 -8.83 19.63 7.71
CA ASP A 29 -10.25 19.86 7.47
C ASP A 29 -10.58 19.97 5.98
N GLN A 30 -9.70 20.57 5.16
CA GLN A 30 -9.84 20.60 3.70
C GLN A 30 -9.75 19.18 3.09
N GLU A 31 -8.84 18.34 3.58
CA GLU A 31 -8.73 16.96 3.14
C GLU A 31 -9.90 16.09 3.64
N LYS A 32 -10.37 16.30 4.88
CA LYS A 32 -11.57 15.64 5.43
C LYS A 32 -12.83 16.00 4.66
N LYS A 33 -12.94 17.26 4.22
CA LYS A 33 -14.03 17.73 3.34
C LYS A 33 -13.94 17.06 1.96
N PHE A 34 -12.75 16.95 1.39
CA PHE A 34 -12.53 16.26 0.11
C PHE A 34 -12.89 14.76 0.14
N LEU A 35 -12.61 14.06 1.24
CA LEU A 35 -13.00 12.66 1.40
C LEU A 35 -14.51 12.49 1.66
N LYS A 36 -15.15 13.45 2.32
CA LYS A 36 -16.62 13.44 2.57
C LYS A 36 -17.45 13.88 1.36
N GLU A 37 -16.93 14.74 0.50
CA GLU A 37 -17.64 15.27 -0.69
C GLU A 37 -17.49 14.38 -1.94
N GLY A 38 -17.07 13.12 -1.77
CA GLY A 38 -16.84 12.21 -2.88
C GLY A 38 -15.49 12.50 -3.51
N GLY A 39 -14.44 11.91 -2.93
CA GLY A 39 -13.13 11.83 -3.58
C GLY A 39 -13.35 11.32 -5.00
N CYS A 40 -12.96 12.15 -5.97
CA CYS A 40 -13.00 11.93 -7.41
C CYS A 40 -13.87 10.74 -7.87
N GLN A 41 -14.86 11.04 -8.70
CA GLN A 41 -15.04 10.28 -9.93
C GLN A 41 -13.69 10.25 -10.67
N THR A 42 -12.74 9.43 -10.21
CA THR A 42 -11.83 8.78 -11.11
C THR A 42 -12.76 7.86 -11.85
N VAL A 43 -13.12 8.23 -13.08
CA VAL A 43 -13.40 7.22 -14.10
C VAL A 43 -12.31 6.18 -13.89
N VAL A 44 -12.70 5.03 -13.36
CA VAL A 44 -11.80 3.90 -13.20
C VAL A 44 -11.53 3.46 -14.63
N GLU A 45 -10.55 4.09 -15.31
CA GLU A 45 -9.92 3.51 -16.49
C GLU A 45 -9.24 2.23 -15.99
N GLY A 46 -9.99 1.14 -16.04
CA GLY A 46 -9.65 -0.11 -15.36
C GLY A 46 -10.83 -0.77 -14.63
N ALA A 47 -12.05 -0.22 -14.72
CA ALA A 47 -13.25 -1.04 -14.53
C ALA A 47 -13.08 -2.21 -15.51
N ILE A 48 -13.04 -3.43 -14.97
CA ILE A 48 -12.98 -4.61 -15.82
C ILE A 48 -14.30 -4.63 -16.57
N ASP A 49 -14.26 -4.16 -17.81
CA ASP A 49 -15.40 -4.21 -18.72
C ASP A 49 -15.92 -5.66 -18.74
N LEU A 50 -17.23 -5.82 -18.64
CA LEU A 50 -17.92 -7.10 -18.68
C LEU A 50 -17.44 -7.91 -19.89
N VAL A 51 -17.21 -7.22 -21.02
CA VAL A 51 -16.66 -7.80 -22.26
C VAL A 51 -15.23 -8.30 -22.08
N THR A 52 -14.39 -7.59 -21.32
CA THR A 52 -13.01 -8.00 -21.03
C THR A 52 -12.97 -9.22 -20.10
N LEU A 53 -13.90 -9.33 -19.16
CA LEU A 53 -14.04 -10.51 -18.30
C LEU A 53 -14.57 -11.72 -19.08
N GLU A 54 -15.58 -11.52 -19.94
CA GLU A 54 -16.15 -12.55 -20.82
C GLU A 54 -15.17 -13.04 -21.89
N GLN A 55 -14.35 -12.16 -22.45
CA GLN A 55 -13.27 -12.53 -23.38
C GLN A 55 -12.18 -13.36 -22.69
N LYS A 56 -11.82 -13.02 -21.45
CA LYS A 56 -10.86 -13.82 -20.65
C LYS A 56 -11.46 -15.18 -20.28
N LEU A 57 -12.74 -15.24 -19.96
CA LEU A 57 -13.50 -16.48 -19.70
C LEU A 57 -13.50 -17.41 -20.91
N SER A 58 -13.70 -16.86 -22.10
CA SER A 58 -13.74 -17.62 -23.36
C SER A 58 -12.39 -18.25 -23.68
N ARG A 59 -11.28 -17.55 -23.40
CA ARG A 59 -9.91 -18.05 -23.60
C ARG A 59 -9.53 -19.18 -22.64
N LEU A 60 -9.96 -19.10 -21.38
CA LEU A 60 -9.75 -20.17 -20.40
C LEU A 60 -10.57 -21.42 -20.76
N LYS A 61 -11.80 -21.23 -21.27
CA LYS A 61 -12.65 -22.33 -21.73
C LYS A 61 -12.11 -23.04 -22.98
N THR A 62 -11.46 -22.30 -23.90
CA THR A 62 -10.82 -22.90 -25.09
C THR A 62 -9.53 -23.63 -24.76
N ALA A 63 -8.76 -23.15 -23.77
CA ALA A 63 -7.57 -23.86 -23.27
C ALA A 63 -7.94 -25.21 -22.61
N ALA A 64 -9.14 -25.32 -22.02
CA ALA A 64 -9.64 -26.56 -21.41
C ALA A 64 -10.18 -27.60 -22.42
N GLN A 65 -10.33 -27.25 -23.70
CA GLN A 65 -10.95 -28.11 -24.72
C GLN A 65 -10.03 -28.47 -25.89
N GLY A 66 -8.78 -28.00 -25.88
CA GLY A 66 -7.80 -28.27 -26.91
C GLY A 66 -6.57 -29.00 -26.38
N ASP A 67 -6.73 -30.25 -25.96
CA ASP A 67 -5.68 -31.27 -26.07
C ASP A 67 -6.28 -32.67 -25.82
N ALA A 68 -6.96 -33.17 -26.84
CA ALA A 68 -7.15 -34.59 -27.04
C ALA A 68 -6.87 -34.89 -28.51
N ASP A 69 -6.09 -35.93 -28.74
CA ASP A 69 -5.72 -36.56 -30.02
C ASP A 69 -4.51 -35.99 -30.77
N THR A 70 -3.33 -36.59 -30.54
CA THR A 70 -2.58 -37.34 -31.60
C THR A 70 -1.61 -38.37 -30.95
N PRO A 71 -1.39 -39.58 -31.50
CA PRO A 71 -0.75 -40.70 -30.79
C PRO A 71 0.75 -40.94 -31.11
N GLN A 72 1.46 -41.36 -30.06
CA GLN A 72 2.46 -42.46 -29.93
C GLN A 72 3.72 -42.55 -30.83
N ALA A 73 4.91 -42.52 -30.19
CA ALA A 73 6.09 -43.42 -30.35
C ALA A 73 7.26 -42.79 -29.55
N GLY A 74 8.10 -43.44 -28.74
CA GLY A 74 8.37 -44.82 -28.35
C GLY A 74 9.67 -44.80 -27.51
N ALA A 75 10.03 -45.96 -26.95
CA ALA A 75 11.36 -46.34 -26.42
C ALA A 75 11.68 -46.13 -24.91
N THR A 76 11.48 -47.25 -24.20
CA THR A 76 12.43 -47.98 -23.32
C THR A 76 12.86 -47.44 -21.95
N ALA A 77 12.54 -48.28 -20.98
CA ALA A 77 13.01 -48.38 -19.61
C ALA A 77 14.54 -48.50 -19.45
N THR A 78 15.03 -47.96 -18.33
CA THR A 78 15.93 -48.69 -17.42
C THR A 78 15.64 -48.27 -15.98
N ALA A 79 15.37 -49.27 -15.15
CA ALA A 79 15.20 -49.17 -13.71
C ALA A 79 16.57 -49.13 -13.03
N GLN A 80 16.68 -48.36 -11.94
CA GLN A 80 17.63 -48.63 -10.87
C GLN A 80 17.01 -48.20 -9.54
N GLN A 81 16.49 -49.20 -8.82
CA GLN A 81 16.20 -49.15 -7.40
C GLN A 81 17.52 -49.18 -6.62
N GLN A 82 17.63 -48.35 -5.59
CA GLN A 82 18.49 -48.62 -4.46
C GLN A 82 17.78 -48.16 -3.18
N ASP A 83 17.36 -49.14 -2.39
CA ASP A 83 16.90 -49.02 -1.01
C ASP A 83 18.03 -48.47 -0.13
N ASP A 84 17.71 -47.53 0.77
CA ASP A 84 18.22 -47.58 2.13
C ASP A 84 17.22 -47.02 3.14
N ARG A 85 17.17 -47.66 4.30
CA ARG A 85 16.12 -47.62 5.31
C ARG A 85 16.25 -46.45 6.28
N GLY A 86 15.10 -45.84 6.60
CA GLY A 86 14.69 -45.54 7.98
C GLY A 86 15.26 -44.30 8.66
N SER A 87 14.51 -43.20 8.62
CA SER A 87 14.27 -42.39 9.82
C SER A 87 12.85 -41.85 9.77
N ASP A 88 12.12 -42.20 10.81
CA ASP A 88 10.72 -41.88 11.06
C ASP A 88 10.62 -40.48 11.73
N ASN A 89 9.53 -39.80 11.39
CA ASN A 89 8.90 -38.66 12.08
C ASN A 89 9.23 -37.18 11.68
N THR A 90 8.18 -36.61 11.07
CA THR A 90 7.63 -35.24 11.17
C THR A 90 8.31 -34.09 10.44
N ASP A 91 8.04 -34.00 9.13
CA ASP A 91 8.07 -32.77 8.32
C ASP A 91 6.73 -32.59 7.55
N GLU A 92 5.60 -32.99 8.14
CA GLU A 92 4.27 -32.71 7.58
C GLU A 92 3.75 -31.33 8.04
N ASP A 93 4.36 -30.25 7.54
CA ASP A 93 3.63 -28.99 7.27
C ASP A 93 4.44 -27.97 6.44
N SER A 94 5.41 -28.43 5.64
CA SER A 94 6.07 -27.55 4.68
C SER A 94 5.11 -27.30 3.50
N ALA A 95 4.32 -26.23 3.61
CA ALA A 95 3.60 -25.53 2.54
C ALA A 95 3.12 -26.44 1.39
N ARG A 96 1.93 -27.05 1.53
CA ARG A 96 1.20 -27.54 0.35
C ARG A 96 1.04 -26.37 -0.63
N ALA A 97 1.89 -26.35 -1.65
CA ALA A 97 1.71 -25.47 -2.79
C ALA A 97 0.33 -25.81 -3.37
N THR A 98 -0.55 -24.82 -3.50
CA THR A 98 -1.85 -25.05 -4.11
C THR A 98 -1.62 -25.57 -5.52
N THR A 99 -2.30 -26.66 -5.87
CA THR A 99 -2.13 -27.25 -7.19
C THR A 99 -2.67 -26.31 -8.27
N PRO A 100 -2.20 -26.43 -9.52
CA PRO A 100 -2.78 -25.67 -10.63
C PRO A 100 -4.30 -25.86 -10.74
N LEU A 101 -4.79 -27.08 -10.51
CA LEU A 101 -6.21 -27.40 -10.53
C LEU A 101 -6.99 -26.67 -9.43
N GLU A 102 -6.49 -26.70 -8.19
CA GLU A 102 -7.09 -25.92 -7.08
C GLU A 102 -7.12 -24.42 -7.38
N THR A 103 -6.09 -23.90 -8.07
CA THR A 103 -6.04 -22.49 -8.48
C THR A 103 -7.16 -22.18 -9.48
N GLU A 104 -7.39 -23.03 -10.47
CA GLU A 104 -8.46 -22.84 -11.46
C GLU A 104 -9.86 -22.91 -10.83
N GLU A 105 -10.07 -23.82 -9.88
CA GLU A 105 -11.32 -23.92 -9.12
C GLU A 105 -11.58 -22.65 -8.32
N TRP A 106 -10.57 -22.13 -7.62
CA TRP A 106 -10.65 -20.85 -6.92
C TRP A 106 -11.01 -19.70 -7.88
N LEU A 107 -10.36 -19.64 -9.04
CA LEU A 107 -10.63 -18.59 -10.01
C LEU A 107 -12.05 -18.70 -10.60
N ALA A 108 -12.51 -19.92 -10.89
CA ALA A 108 -13.88 -20.14 -11.38
C ALA A 108 -14.92 -19.72 -10.33
N PHE A 109 -14.71 -20.12 -9.07
CA PHE A 109 -15.55 -19.73 -7.94
C PHE A 109 -15.60 -18.20 -7.73
N LEU A 110 -14.43 -17.54 -7.74
CA LEU A 110 -14.34 -16.09 -7.54
C LEU A 110 -14.99 -15.33 -8.70
N VAL A 111 -14.78 -15.77 -9.94
CA VAL A 111 -15.44 -15.16 -11.12
C VAL A 111 -16.96 -15.27 -11.02
N GLN A 112 -17.47 -16.43 -10.61
CA GLN A 112 -18.90 -16.63 -10.47
C GLN A 112 -19.48 -15.73 -9.36
N SER A 113 -18.82 -15.70 -8.20
CA SER A 113 -19.20 -14.81 -7.09
C SER A 113 -19.19 -13.33 -7.49
N MET A 114 -18.17 -12.91 -8.25
CA MET A 114 -18.09 -11.54 -8.76
C MET A 114 -19.24 -11.20 -9.69
N LYS A 115 -19.68 -12.14 -10.56
CA LYS A 115 -20.82 -11.91 -11.46
C LYS A 115 -22.11 -11.69 -10.67
N GLU A 116 -22.36 -12.51 -9.66
CA GLU A 116 -23.54 -12.39 -8.77
C GLU A 116 -23.57 -11.01 -8.12
N VAL A 117 -22.45 -10.61 -7.51
CA VAL A 117 -22.29 -9.28 -6.89
C VAL A 117 -22.45 -8.16 -7.93
N MET A 118 -21.93 -8.31 -9.15
CA MET A 118 -22.09 -7.30 -10.21
C MET A 118 -23.53 -7.18 -10.71
N THR A 119 -24.35 -8.24 -10.58
CA THR A 119 -25.79 -8.21 -10.87
C THR A 119 -26.64 -7.62 -9.74
N GLY A 120 -26.01 -7.24 -8.62
CA GLY A 120 -26.68 -6.68 -7.45
C GLY A 120 -27.02 -7.70 -6.37
N ASP A 121 -26.69 -8.98 -6.57
CA ASP A 121 -26.85 -10.00 -5.54
C ASP A 121 -25.66 -9.98 -4.58
N VAL A 122 -25.85 -9.35 -3.42
CA VAL A 122 -24.82 -9.16 -2.40
C VAL A 122 -25.12 -9.89 -1.09
N GLU A 123 -26.05 -10.83 -1.11
CA GLU A 123 -26.45 -11.58 0.09
C GLU A 123 -25.24 -12.34 0.67
N SER A 124 -24.49 -13.05 -0.18
CA SER A 124 -23.26 -13.77 0.20
C SER A 124 -22.20 -12.84 0.80
N MET A 125 -22.10 -11.59 0.35
CA MET A 125 -21.14 -10.62 0.89
C MET A 125 -21.50 -10.16 2.31
N SER A 126 -22.75 -10.35 2.71
CA SER A 126 -23.25 -10.09 4.08
C SER A 126 -23.09 -11.31 4.99
N GLU A 127 -22.62 -12.44 4.47
CA GLU A 127 -22.39 -13.65 5.25
C GLU A 127 -20.96 -13.72 5.79
N LYS A 128 -20.84 -13.79 7.12
CA LYS A 128 -19.55 -13.92 7.80
C LYS A 128 -18.77 -15.16 7.34
N SER A 129 -19.43 -16.29 7.13
CA SER A 129 -18.84 -17.55 6.65
C SER A 129 -18.18 -17.37 5.28
N PHE A 130 -18.88 -16.74 4.34
CA PHE A 130 -18.39 -16.50 2.99
C PHE A 130 -17.15 -15.60 3.01
N ILE A 131 -17.20 -14.46 3.71
CA ILE A 131 -16.05 -13.56 3.80
C ILE A 131 -14.88 -14.21 4.55
N THR A 132 -15.15 -15.02 5.58
CA THR A 132 -14.10 -15.78 6.28
C THR A 132 -13.42 -16.78 5.33
N MET A 133 -14.18 -17.54 4.55
CA MET A 133 -13.62 -18.48 3.57
C MET A 133 -12.71 -17.78 2.55
N VAL A 134 -13.18 -16.67 1.99
CA VAL A 134 -12.44 -15.89 0.99
C VAL A 134 -11.18 -15.25 1.61
N THR A 135 -11.27 -14.70 2.83
CA THR A 135 -10.11 -14.09 3.50
C THR A 135 -9.09 -15.12 3.99
N ASN A 136 -9.49 -16.34 4.33
CA ASN A 136 -8.54 -17.41 4.66
C ASN A 136 -7.63 -17.76 3.48
N ALA A 137 -8.16 -17.72 2.25
CA ALA A 137 -7.36 -17.91 1.04
C ALA A 137 -6.27 -16.83 0.88
N LEU A 138 -6.50 -15.59 1.33
CA LEU A 138 -5.47 -14.52 1.32
C LEU A 138 -4.31 -14.80 2.27
N THR A 139 -4.54 -15.61 3.31
CA THR A 139 -3.51 -15.98 4.29
C THR A 139 -2.78 -17.28 3.94
N ASN A 140 -3.21 -17.97 2.88
CA ASN A 140 -2.62 -19.23 2.46
C ASN A 140 -1.31 -18.99 1.68
N HIS A 141 -0.21 -19.61 2.12
CA HIS A 141 1.10 -19.54 1.46
C HIS A 141 1.11 -20.07 0.02
N GLY A 142 0.17 -20.96 -0.34
CA GLY A 142 0.03 -21.45 -1.70
C GLY A 142 -0.72 -20.48 -2.62
N ALA A 143 -1.48 -19.52 -2.09
CA ALA A 143 -2.35 -18.68 -2.91
C ALA A 143 -1.57 -17.92 -3.99
N THR A 144 -2.00 -18.10 -5.24
CA THR A 144 -1.36 -17.41 -6.36
C THR A 144 -1.68 -15.91 -6.34
N PRO A 145 -0.84 -15.06 -6.98
CA PRO A 145 -1.13 -13.63 -7.09
C PRO A 145 -2.48 -13.36 -7.74
N LYS A 146 -2.90 -14.22 -8.67
CA LYS A 146 -4.17 -14.10 -9.38
C LYS A 146 -5.37 -14.31 -8.47
N VAL A 147 -5.30 -15.31 -7.58
CA VAL A 147 -6.34 -15.54 -6.57
C VAL A 147 -6.43 -14.34 -5.62
N SER A 148 -5.28 -13.83 -5.16
CA SER A 148 -5.24 -12.65 -4.29
C SER A 148 -5.83 -11.40 -4.96
N GLU A 149 -5.52 -11.19 -6.25
CA GLU A 149 -6.09 -10.11 -7.07
C GLU A 149 -7.62 -10.20 -7.14
N TYR A 150 -8.16 -11.39 -7.42
CA TYR A 150 -9.60 -11.60 -7.62
C TYR A 150 -10.37 -11.49 -6.31
N ILE A 151 -9.79 -11.97 -5.20
CA ILE A 151 -10.36 -11.79 -3.87
C ILE A 151 -10.45 -10.30 -3.53
N ALA A 152 -9.36 -9.54 -3.74
CA ALA A 152 -9.38 -8.10 -3.49
C ALA A 152 -10.40 -7.37 -4.38
N CYS A 153 -10.60 -7.82 -5.63
CA CYS A 153 -11.62 -7.27 -6.51
C CYS A 153 -13.04 -7.61 -6.02
N LEU A 154 -13.33 -8.86 -5.68
CA LEU A 154 -14.61 -9.31 -5.13
C LEU A 154 -15.00 -8.49 -3.89
N LEU A 155 -14.06 -8.32 -2.96
CA LEU A 155 -14.29 -7.56 -1.73
C LEU A 155 -14.52 -6.06 -1.98
N ALA A 156 -14.03 -5.51 -3.10
CA ALA A 156 -14.24 -4.13 -3.48
C ALA A 156 -15.56 -3.88 -4.22
N LEU A 157 -16.18 -4.92 -4.81
CA LEU A 157 -17.37 -4.77 -5.65
C LEU A 157 -18.56 -4.10 -4.96
N PRO A 158 -18.91 -4.40 -3.69
CA PRO A 158 -20.07 -3.77 -3.04
C PRO A 158 -20.04 -2.23 -3.02
N TYR A 159 -18.86 -1.61 -3.12
CA TYR A 159 -18.69 -0.16 -3.14
C TYR A 159 -19.00 0.47 -4.50
N VAL A 160 -18.97 -0.32 -5.58
CA VAL A 160 -19.05 0.17 -6.96
C VAL A 160 -20.20 -0.44 -7.76
N THR A 161 -20.78 -1.53 -7.28
CA THR A 161 -21.93 -2.19 -7.91
C THR A 161 -23.17 -1.29 -7.84
N PRO A 162 -23.77 -0.93 -8.99
CA PRO A 162 -25.07 -0.26 -9.03
C PRO A 162 -26.16 -1.17 -8.46
N GLY A 163 -27.03 -0.62 -7.59
CA GLY A 163 -28.15 -1.36 -7.00
C GLY A 163 -27.91 -1.80 -5.56
N VAL A 164 -26.65 -1.83 -5.10
CA VAL A 164 -26.35 -2.06 -3.68
C VAL A 164 -26.82 -0.87 -2.86
N THR A 165 -27.74 -1.12 -1.92
CA THR A 165 -28.29 -0.11 -1.04
C THR A 165 -27.30 0.27 0.06
N LYS A 166 -27.50 1.44 0.67
CA LYS A 166 -26.67 1.89 1.80
C LYS A 166 -26.78 0.95 3.01
N SER A 167 -27.95 0.35 3.25
CA SER A 167 -28.14 -0.60 4.35
C SER A 167 -27.38 -1.89 4.11
N GLU A 168 -27.43 -2.45 2.89
CA GLU A 168 -26.66 -3.65 2.53
C GLU A 168 -25.16 -3.39 2.66
N LEU A 169 -24.67 -2.27 2.12
CA LEU A 169 -23.26 -1.90 2.25
C LEU A 169 -22.84 -1.76 3.71
N THR A 170 -23.70 -1.21 4.57
CA THR A 170 -23.42 -1.09 6.01
C THR A 170 -23.29 -2.46 6.67
N THR A 171 -24.16 -3.41 6.32
CA THR A 171 -24.09 -4.80 6.82
C THR A 171 -22.80 -5.48 6.35
N ILE A 172 -22.47 -5.38 5.07
CA ILE A 172 -21.24 -5.94 4.48
C ILE A 172 -20.00 -5.37 5.17
N VAL A 173 -19.95 -4.05 5.36
CA VAL A 173 -18.85 -3.36 6.05
C VAL A 173 -18.72 -3.84 7.50
N SER A 174 -19.82 -4.07 8.21
CA SER A 174 -19.81 -4.63 9.56
C SER A 174 -19.18 -6.03 9.57
N VAL A 175 -19.52 -6.88 8.60
CA VAL A 175 -18.88 -8.20 8.46
C VAL A 175 -17.39 -8.08 8.18
N TYR A 176 -16.99 -7.12 7.33
CA TYR A 176 -15.58 -6.89 7.02
C TYR A 176 -14.77 -6.49 8.26
N MET A 177 -15.36 -5.68 9.14
CA MET A 177 -14.77 -5.32 10.42
C MET A 177 -14.63 -6.56 11.32
N GLU A 178 -15.69 -7.35 11.45
CA GLU A 178 -15.75 -8.52 12.31
C GLU A 178 -14.71 -9.60 11.94
N VAL A 179 -14.57 -9.88 10.64
CA VAL A 179 -13.61 -10.86 10.12
C VAL A 179 -12.22 -10.28 9.87
N LYS A 180 -12.00 -8.99 10.18
CA LYS A 180 -10.73 -8.28 10.03
C LYS A 180 -10.13 -8.36 8.62
N VAL A 181 -10.94 -8.01 7.61
CA VAL A 181 -10.53 -8.06 6.19
C VAL A 181 -9.19 -7.35 5.93
N VAL A 182 -8.94 -6.21 6.57
CA VAL A 182 -7.67 -5.48 6.41
C VAL A 182 -6.48 -6.32 6.87
N SER A 183 -6.59 -7.05 7.97
CA SER A 183 -5.52 -7.92 8.45
C SER A 183 -5.18 -9.02 7.43
N SER A 184 -6.18 -9.65 6.83
CA SER A 184 -5.99 -10.70 5.81
C SER A 184 -5.40 -10.14 4.51
N LEU A 185 -5.84 -8.96 4.07
CA LEU A 185 -5.27 -8.25 2.92
C LEU A 185 -3.79 -7.88 3.15
N MET A 186 -3.44 -7.41 4.35
CA MET A 186 -2.06 -7.09 4.69
C MET A 186 -1.18 -8.34 4.84
N PHE A 187 -1.76 -9.48 5.23
CA PHE A 187 -1.07 -10.76 5.16
C PHE A 187 -0.82 -11.18 3.71
N ALA A 188 -1.79 -11.03 2.81
CA ALA A 188 -1.56 -11.27 1.38
C ALA A 188 -0.46 -10.35 0.83
N LEU A 189 -0.43 -9.06 1.21
CA LEU A 189 0.66 -8.15 0.86
C LEU A 189 2.02 -8.69 1.32
N LYS A 190 2.09 -9.26 2.54
CA LYS A 190 3.31 -9.94 3.04
C LYS A 190 3.73 -11.05 2.10
N LEU A 191 2.82 -11.96 1.74
CA LEU A 191 3.11 -13.10 0.86
C LEU A 191 3.52 -12.65 -0.55
N LEU A 192 2.82 -11.67 -1.12
CA LEU A 192 3.11 -11.11 -2.45
C LEU A 192 4.45 -10.38 -2.54
N THR A 193 5.03 -9.98 -1.40
CA THR A 193 6.33 -9.30 -1.32
C THR A 193 7.42 -10.16 -0.69
N ASN A 194 7.15 -11.44 -0.45
CA ASN A 194 8.17 -12.38 0.02
C ASN A 194 9.11 -12.78 -1.12
N ARG A 195 10.38 -12.95 -0.79
CA ARG A 195 11.34 -13.59 -1.70
C ARG A 195 10.96 -15.07 -1.89
N ALA A 196 10.94 -15.51 -3.15
CA ALA A 196 10.71 -16.93 -3.49
C ALA A 196 11.70 -17.84 -2.74
N GLY A 197 11.19 -18.93 -2.15
CA GLY A 197 11.97 -19.90 -1.37
C GLY A 197 12.13 -19.59 0.13
N CYS A 198 11.59 -18.46 0.62
CA CYS A 198 11.60 -18.11 2.03
C CYS A 198 10.18 -17.90 2.55
N SER A 199 9.41 -18.98 2.69
CA SER A 199 8.03 -18.91 3.23
C SER A 199 8.00 -18.64 4.75
N ALA A 200 9.08 -18.96 5.48
CA ALA A 200 9.12 -18.93 6.94
C ALA A 200 9.86 -17.74 7.57
N SER A 201 10.70 -17.00 6.81
CA SER A 201 11.42 -15.84 7.38
C SER A 201 10.57 -14.57 7.29
N HIS A 202 10.37 -13.90 8.42
CA HIS A 202 9.63 -12.63 8.47
C HIS A 202 10.34 -11.51 7.69
N ASP A 203 11.65 -11.64 7.45
CA ASP A 203 12.52 -10.56 6.98
C ASP A 203 12.86 -10.65 5.48
N SER A 204 12.42 -11.69 4.77
CA SER A 204 12.74 -11.91 3.35
C SER A 204 11.89 -11.08 2.40
N VAL A 205 12.18 -9.77 2.29
CA VAL A 205 11.53 -8.88 1.32
C VAL A 205 12.13 -9.07 -0.08
N ILE A 206 11.28 -9.21 -1.09
CA ILE A 206 11.69 -9.29 -2.50
C ILE A 206 12.28 -7.96 -2.98
N GLU A 207 13.27 -8.01 -3.87
CA GLU A 207 13.78 -6.81 -4.54
C GLU A 207 12.75 -6.28 -5.55
N ALA A 208 12.64 -4.95 -5.66
CA ALA A 208 11.68 -4.29 -6.53
C ALA A 208 11.74 -4.74 -8.01
N ASN A 209 12.94 -5.00 -8.53
CA ASN A 209 13.17 -5.43 -9.91
C ASN A 209 12.77 -6.89 -10.18
N LYS A 210 12.49 -7.69 -9.13
CA LYS A 210 12.09 -9.10 -9.23
C LYS A 210 10.58 -9.31 -9.11
N LEU A 211 9.82 -8.25 -8.81
CA LEU A 211 8.35 -8.31 -8.79
C LEU A 211 7.82 -8.43 -10.22
N SER A 212 7.16 -9.54 -10.54
CA SER A 212 6.54 -9.73 -11.85
C SER A 212 5.25 -8.91 -11.96
N GLY A 213 4.77 -8.72 -13.20
CA GLY A 213 3.56 -7.93 -13.48
C GLY A 213 2.30 -8.45 -12.78
N ASP A 214 2.18 -9.76 -12.54
CA ASP A 214 1.02 -10.34 -11.87
C ASP A 214 1.03 -10.07 -10.35
N TYR A 215 2.20 -10.12 -9.71
CA TYR A 215 2.36 -9.70 -8.32
C TYR A 215 2.06 -8.21 -8.16
N LEU A 216 2.54 -7.37 -9.08
CA LEU A 216 2.30 -5.94 -9.05
C LEU A 216 0.81 -5.59 -9.20
N LYS A 217 0.09 -6.26 -10.11
CA LYS A 217 -1.37 -6.11 -10.25
C LYS A 217 -2.10 -6.54 -8.98
N ALA A 218 -1.75 -7.70 -8.41
CA ALA A 218 -2.35 -8.18 -7.18
C ALA A 218 -2.14 -7.19 -6.03
N LEU A 219 -0.90 -6.69 -5.87
CA LEU A 219 -0.55 -5.67 -4.87
C LEU A 219 -1.35 -4.38 -5.06
N GLU A 220 -1.51 -3.91 -6.30
CA GLU A 220 -2.30 -2.72 -6.60
C GLU A 220 -3.77 -2.89 -6.18
N ARG A 221 -4.38 -4.06 -6.50
CA ARG A 221 -5.77 -4.36 -6.11
C ARG A 221 -5.95 -4.49 -4.60
N VAL A 222 -4.99 -5.12 -3.92
CA VAL A 222 -4.97 -5.20 -2.45
C VAL A 222 -4.86 -3.80 -1.85
N LEU A 223 -3.91 -2.98 -2.32
CA LEU A 223 -3.64 -1.66 -1.75
C LEU A 223 -4.75 -0.64 -2.01
N VAL A 224 -5.42 -0.68 -3.17
CA VAL A 224 -6.56 0.22 -3.40
C VAL A 224 -7.71 -0.10 -2.44
N LEU A 225 -8.00 -1.39 -2.21
CA LEU A 225 -9.03 -1.81 -1.28
C LEU A 225 -8.65 -1.46 0.16
N VAL A 226 -7.42 -1.76 0.59
CA VAL A 226 -6.93 -1.37 1.92
C VAL A 226 -7.04 0.15 2.10
N THR A 227 -6.61 0.93 1.11
CA THR A 227 -6.71 2.40 1.15
C THR A 227 -8.16 2.85 1.35
N GLN A 228 -9.10 2.28 0.59
CA GLN A 228 -10.52 2.59 0.74
C GLN A 228 -11.05 2.26 2.15
N LEU A 229 -10.74 1.06 2.66
CA LEU A 229 -11.21 0.61 3.96
C LEU A 229 -10.67 1.49 5.09
N VAL A 230 -9.36 1.72 5.15
CA VAL A 230 -8.76 2.50 6.25
C VAL A 230 -9.21 3.96 6.25
N HIS A 231 -9.59 4.52 5.09
CA HIS A 231 -10.14 5.88 5.02
C HIS A 231 -11.66 5.94 5.30
N SER A 232 -12.35 4.80 5.25
CA SER A 232 -13.80 4.73 5.48
C SER A 232 -14.16 4.70 6.97
N ASP A 233 -13.36 4.02 7.80
CA ASP A 233 -13.62 3.87 9.23
C ASP A 233 -12.32 3.67 10.03
N SER A 234 -12.25 4.28 11.22
CA SER A 234 -11.10 4.16 12.12
C SER A 234 -10.80 2.73 12.58
N VAL A 235 -11.80 1.85 12.67
CA VAL A 235 -11.59 0.44 13.05
C VAL A 235 -10.67 -0.26 12.05
N PHE A 236 -10.85 0.00 10.76
CA PHE A 236 -9.97 -0.54 9.71
C PHE A 236 -8.56 0.04 9.79
N LEU A 237 -8.43 1.33 10.10
CA LEU A 237 -7.13 1.96 10.30
C LEU A 237 -6.39 1.35 11.51
N THR A 238 -7.09 1.08 12.63
CA THR A 238 -6.54 0.36 13.77
C THR A 238 -6.07 -1.04 13.37
N GLN A 239 -6.89 -1.81 12.65
CA GLN A 239 -6.50 -3.13 12.13
C GLN A 239 -5.23 -3.06 11.25
N PHE A 240 -5.11 -2.02 10.42
CA PHE A 240 -3.92 -1.80 9.59
C PHE A 240 -2.67 -1.56 10.46
N CYS A 241 -2.75 -0.67 11.44
CA CYS A 241 -1.61 -0.37 12.31
C CYS A 241 -1.17 -1.60 13.12
N ASP A 242 -2.13 -2.32 13.71
CA ASP A 242 -1.86 -3.54 14.47
C ASP A 242 -1.15 -4.60 13.62
N VAL A 243 -1.66 -4.87 12.41
CA VAL A 243 -1.08 -5.90 11.53
C VAL A 243 0.28 -5.50 10.96
N VAL A 244 0.51 -4.21 10.70
CA VAL A 244 1.83 -3.72 10.23
C VAL A 244 2.90 -3.95 11.29
N VAL A 245 2.58 -3.69 12.56
CA VAL A 245 3.49 -3.95 13.69
C VAL A 245 3.66 -5.46 13.88
N LEU A 246 2.55 -6.21 13.96
CA LEU A 246 2.55 -7.65 14.22
C LEU A 246 3.35 -8.44 13.16
N LEU A 247 3.17 -8.11 11.88
CA LEU A 247 3.81 -8.81 10.77
C LEU A 247 5.12 -8.15 10.30
N ARG A 248 5.57 -7.06 10.96
CA ARG A 248 6.75 -6.26 10.58
C ARG A 248 6.73 -5.85 9.10
N LEU A 249 5.66 -5.16 8.70
CA LEU A 249 5.44 -4.82 7.29
C LEU A 249 6.13 -3.53 6.84
N SER A 250 6.74 -2.75 7.73
CA SER A 250 7.40 -1.49 7.36
C SER A 250 8.45 -1.63 6.23
N PRO A 251 9.31 -2.68 6.20
CA PRO A 251 10.20 -2.91 5.06
C PRO A 251 9.48 -3.16 3.73
N ARG A 252 8.28 -3.75 3.77
CA ARG A 252 7.45 -4.01 2.58
C ARG A 252 6.72 -2.73 2.14
N LEU A 253 6.26 -1.91 3.08
CA LEU A 253 5.75 -0.57 2.77
C LEU A 253 6.84 0.29 2.15
N HIS A 254 8.07 0.21 2.67
CA HIS A 254 9.24 0.86 2.08
C HIS A 254 9.49 0.39 0.64
N LEU A 255 9.53 -0.92 0.40
CA LEU A 255 9.66 -1.48 -0.95
C LEU A 255 8.64 -0.85 -1.91
N LEU A 256 7.37 -0.77 -1.52
CA LEU A 256 6.30 -0.21 -2.35
C LEU A 256 6.46 1.30 -2.58
N LEU A 257 7.08 2.04 -1.66
CA LEU A 257 7.46 3.44 -1.88
C LEU A 257 8.54 3.59 -2.95
N THR A 258 9.45 2.62 -3.08
CA THR A 258 10.50 2.66 -4.11
C THR A 258 10.00 2.38 -5.54
N LEU A 259 8.77 1.89 -5.71
CA LEU A 259 8.16 1.57 -7.00
C LEU A 259 7.65 2.78 -7.79
N TYR A 260 7.83 4.01 -7.28
CA TYR A 260 7.22 5.24 -7.80
C TYR A 260 7.43 5.50 -9.30
N ARG A 261 8.50 4.99 -9.91
CA ARG A 261 8.77 5.14 -11.36
C ARG A 261 7.95 4.21 -12.23
N LEU A 262 7.74 2.97 -11.77
CA LEU A 262 7.08 1.91 -12.55
C LEU A 262 5.59 1.83 -12.21
N HIS A 263 5.27 2.03 -10.94
CA HIS A 263 3.91 1.91 -10.39
C HIS A 263 3.58 3.11 -9.47
N PRO A 264 3.50 4.34 -10.01
CA PRO A 264 3.24 5.54 -9.20
C PRO A 264 1.91 5.48 -8.44
N GLN A 265 0.91 4.76 -8.97
CA GLN A 265 -0.40 4.58 -8.32
C GLN A 265 -0.28 3.73 -7.04
N THR A 266 0.46 2.63 -7.10
CA THR A 266 0.78 1.78 -5.94
C THR A 266 1.46 2.58 -4.84
N THR A 267 2.48 3.36 -5.21
CA THR A 267 3.14 4.28 -4.27
C THR A 267 2.17 5.31 -3.71
N ALA A 268 1.26 5.86 -4.53
CA ALA A 268 0.27 6.84 -4.08
C ALA A 268 -0.71 6.26 -3.05
N TYR A 269 -1.07 4.97 -3.13
CA TYR A 269 -1.88 4.30 -2.09
C TYR A 269 -1.12 4.20 -0.77
N VAL A 270 0.14 3.78 -0.80
CA VAL A 270 0.97 3.71 0.42
C VAL A 270 1.12 5.10 1.05
N VAL A 271 1.45 6.12 0.27
CA VAL A 271 1.54 7.51 0.77
C VAL A 271 0.22 7.97 1.38
N ALA A 272 -0.92 7.66 0.76
CA ALA A 272 -2.23 8.01 1.32
C ALA A 272 -2.46 7.36 2.69
N ILE A 273 -2.15 6.07 2.84
CA ILE A 273 -2.31 5.36 4.12
C ILE A 273 -1.37 5.94 5.18
N LEU A 274 -0.10 6.19 4.87
CA LEU A 274 0.87 6.78 5.81
C LEU A 274 0.44 8.20 6.24
N THR A 275 -0.05 9.00 5.30
CA THR A 275 -0.63 10.34 5.58
C THR A 275 -1.83 10.19 6.52
N HIS A 276 -2.68 9.21 6.28
CA HIS A 276 -3.86 8.97 7.09
C HIS A 276 -3.54 8.55 8.53
N ILE A 277 -2.51 7.72 8.72
CA ILE A 277 -1.99 7.35 10.05
C ILE A 277 -1.59 8.60 10.82
N LEU A 278 -0.74 9.47 10.26
CA LEU A 278 -0.32 10.70 10.95
C LEU A 278 -1.51 11.63 11.25
N ARG A 279 -2.54 11.61 10.40
CA ARG A 279 -3.72 12.45 10.52
C ARG A 279 -4.70 11.98 11.61
N GLN A 280 -4.92 10.69 11.76
CA GLN A 280 -5.96 10.15 12.67
C GLN A 280 -5.41 9.41 13.88
N MET A 281 -4.22 8.82 13.77
CA MET A 281 -3.60 8.00 14.83
C MET A 281 -2.10 8.34 14.93
N PRO A 282 -1.73 9.60 15.23
CA PRO A 282 -0.34 10.07 15.27
C PRO A 282 0.53 9.32 16.29
N GLU A 283 -0.05 8.64 17.28
CA GLU A 283 0.64 7.72 18.19
C GLU A 283 1.31 6.55 17.46
N ASN A 284 0.87 6.23 16.24
CA ASN A 284 1.47 5.22 15.35
C ASN A 284 2.48 5.81 14.35
N ALA A 285 3.02 7.01 14.62
CA ALA A 285 4.02 7.67 13.75
C ALA A 285 5.27 6.80 13.49
N ASN A 286 5.62 5.91 14.41
CA ASN A 286 6.72 4.95 14.24
C ASN A 286 6.56 4.05 13.00
N ILE A 287 5.32 3.70 12.62
CA ILE A 287 5.04 2.94 11.40
C ILE A 287 5.48 3.75 10.17
N VAL A 288 5.22 5.05 10.18
CA VAL A 288 5.59 5.96 9.09
C VAL A 288 7.09 6.14 9.04
N ASP A 289 7.74 6.40 10.18
CA ASP A 289 9.20 6.51 10.27
C ASP A 289 9.90 5.27 9.70
N ASN A 290 9.51 4.09 10.17
CA ASN A 290 10.12 2.82 9.77
C ASN A 290 9.86 2.46 8.29
N SER A 291 8.78 2.99 7.70
CA SER A 291 8.44 2.75 6.29
C SER A 291 9.15 3.74 5.35
N VAL A 292 9.26 5.00 5.76
CA VAL A 292 9.92 6.06 4.99
C VAL A 292 11.44 5.87 5.01
N ARG A 293 11.99 5.53 6.19
CA ARG A 293 13.40 5.18 6.36
C ARG A 293 13.54 3.90 7.20
N PRO A 294 13.60 2.73 6.55
CA PRO A 294 14.01 1.52 7.24
C PRO A 294 15.50 1.60 7.61
N GLU A 295 15.89 0.93 8.68
CA GLU A 295 17.26 0.94 9.22
C GLU A 295 18.30 0.35 8.26
N VAL A 296 17.89 -0.56 7.36
CA VAL A 296 18.80 -1.45 6.61
C VAL A 296 18.77 -1.21 5.08
N SER A 297 17.92 -0.31 4.58
CA SER A 297 17.79 -0.04 3.13
C SER A 297 18.19 1.39 2.78
N SER A 298 18.68 1.58 1.55
CA SER A 298 18.81 2.92 0.98
C SER A 298 17.44 3.59 1.01
N GLY A 299 17.35 4.75 1.66
CA GLY A 299 16.10 5.49 1.79
C GLY A 299 15.44 5.82 0.44
N VAL A 300 14.15 6.11 0.48
CA VAL A 300 13.42 6.58 -0.71
C VAL A 300 14.03 7.91 -1.17
N ASP A 301 14.35 8.04 -2.46
CA ASP A 301 14.76 9.33 -3.04
C ASP A 301 13.50 10.19 -3.26
N TRP A 302 13.12 10.95 -2.24
CA TRP A 302 11.89 11.74 -2.21
C TRP A 302 11.84 12.84 -3.26
N TYR A 303 12.99 13.40 -3.65
CA TYR A 303 13.08 14.34 -4.77
C TYR A 303 12.68 13.63 -6.07
N LYS A 304 13.25 12.45 -6.36
CA LYS A 304 12.86 11.68 -7.54
C LYS A 304 11.41 11.21 -7.47
N LEU A 305 10.92 10.84 -6.29
CA LEU A 305 9.52 10.43 -6.10
C LEU A 305 8.56 11.57 -6.47
N LEU A 306 8.81 12.79 -5.99
CA LEU A 306 8.04 13.96 -6.42
C LEU A 306 8.25 14.25 -7.91
N LYS A 307 9.49 14.28 -8.39
CA LYS A 307 9.80 14.66 -9.78
C LYS A 307 9.18 13.76 -10.84
N TYR A 308 9.19 12.45 -10.59
CA TYR A 308 8.68 11.45 -11.53
C TYR A 308 7.26 10.97 -11.19
N GLY A 309 6.71 11.40 -10.06
CA GLY A 309 5.34 11.08 -9.67
C GLY A 309 4.31 11.80 -10.54
N ASN A 310 3.14 11.17 -10.71
CA ASN A 310 1.99 11.85 -11.28
C ASN A 310 1.45 12.92 -10.31
N LYS A 311 0.57 13.81 -10.80
CA LYS A 311 0.02 14.92 -10.00
C LYS A 311 -0.65 14.46 -8.70
N THR A 312 -1.30 13.30 -8.72
CA THR A 312 -1.91 12.69 -7.54
C THR A 312 -0.87 12.30 -6.49
N LEU A 313 0.18 11.59 -6.89
CA LEU A 313 1.28 11.21 -6.01
C LEU A 313 2.00 12.45 -5.45
N GLN A 314 2.30 13.43 -6.31
CA GLN A 314 2.92 14.68 -5.90
C GLN A 314 2.12 15.39 -4.82
N THR A 315 0.80 15.51 -5.01
CA THR A 315 -0.11 16.15 -4.04
C THR A 315 -0.11 15.41 -2.71
N ARG A 316 -0.23 14.07 -2.74
CA ARG A 316 -0.25 13.25 -1.52
C ARG A 316 1.08 13.30 -0.76
N VAL A 317 2.20 13.35 -1.46
CA VAL A 317 3.52 13.47 -0.84
C VAL A 317 3.69 14.82 -0.17
N CYS A 318 3.15 15.90 -0.76
CA CYS A 318 3.10 17.20 -0.11
C CYS A 318 2.38 17.09 1.25
N TYR A 319 1.16 16.54 1.28
CA TYR A 319 0.45 16.34 2.55
C TYR A 319 1.20 15.45 3.55
N LEU A 320 1.82 14.37 3.10
CA LEU A 320 2.66 13.53 3.96
C LEU A 320 3.80 14.35 4.59
N ILE A 321 4.53 15.13 3.79
CA ILE A 321 5.65 15.96 4.27
C ILE A 321 5.17 16.98 5.31
N SER A 322 4.04 17.66 5.09
CA SER A 322 3.45 18.58 6.06
C SER A 322 3.15 17.90 7.40
N LEU A 323 2.62 16.68 7.38
CA LEU A 323 2.33 15.95 8.62
C LEU A 323 3.60 15.42 9.28
N MET A 324 4.59 14.99 8.49
CA MET A 324 5.88 14.57 9.01
C MET A 324 6.63 15.71 9.71
N ALA A 325 6.46 16.96 9.28
CA ALA A 325 7.01 18.13 9.96
C ALA A 325 6.56 18.23 11.43
N ARG A 326 5.40 17.67 11.77
CA ARG A 326 4.86 17.65 13.13
C ARG A 326 5.16 16.35 13.88
N HIS A 327 5.03 15.21 13.22
CA HIS A 327 5.00 13.90 13.88
C HIS A 327 6.27 13.05 13.68
N CYS A 328 7.04 13.34 12.62
CA CYS A 328 8.19 12.54 12.17
C CYS A 328 9.39 13.46 11.84
N LEU A 329 9.65 14.47 12.68
CA LEU A 329 10.59 15.55 12.39
C LEU A 329 12.02 15.05 12.13
N SER A 330 12.50 14.09 12.93
CA SER A 330 13.82 13.48 12.78
C SER A 330 13.96 12.80 11.43
N THR A 331 12.94 12.03 11.03
CA THR A 331 12.88 11.36 9.73
C THR A 331 12.84 12.37 8.59
N LEU A 332 11.98 13.39 8.68
CA LEU A 332 11.89 14.44 7.67
C LEU A 332 13.23 15.15 7.48
N GLN A 333 13.88 15.58 8.57
CA GLN A 333 15.15 16.30 8.53
C GLN A 333 16.24 15.54 7.77
N SER A 334 16.25 14.23 7.88
CA SER A 334 17.32 13.38 7.31
C SER A 334 17.03 12.89 5.89
N MET A 335 15.81 13.07 5.38
CA MET A 335 15.52 12.97 3.93
C MET A 335 15.57 14.33 3.23
N TRP A 336 15.59 15.41 4.00
CA TRP A 336 15.66 16.78 3.50
C TRP A 336 16.97 17.03 2.76
N ASN A 337 16.87 17.64 1.58
CA ASN A 337 18.02 18.07 0.80
C ASN A 337 17.62 19.22 -0.14
N PRO A 338 18.59 20.01 -0.65
CA PRO A 338 18.29 21.16 -1.51
C PRO A 338 17.46 20.82 -2.74
N LYS A 339 17.69 19.67 -3.39
CA LYS A 339 16.91 19.27 -4.58
C LYS A 339 15.43 19.03 -4.24
N LEU A 340 15.16 18.45 -3.07
CA LEU A 340 13.79 18.24 -2.58
C LEU A 340 13.12 19.59 -2.29
N LYS A 341 13.80 20.49 -1.57
CA LYS A 341 13.33 21.84 -1.28
C LYS A 341 12.97 22.60 -2.55
N ASP A 342 13.94 22.78 -3.44
CA ASP A 342 13.78 23.57 -4.66
C ASP A 342 12.62 23.03 -5.51
N TYR A 343 12.46 21.71 -5.55
CA TYR A 343 11.36 21.10 -6.31
C TYR A 343 9.99 21.37 -5.67
N ILE A 344 9.86 21.30 -4.34
CA ILE A 344 8.60 21.63 -3.65
C ILE A 344 8.25 23.11 -3.86
N GLU A 345 9.22 24.02 -3.79
CA GLU A 345 9.01 25.45 -4.07
C GLU A 345 8.53 25.69 -5.52
N VAL A 346 9.05 24.93 -6.49
CA VAL A 346 8.56 24.97 -7.88
C VAL A 346 7.12 24.46 -7.99
N LEU A 347 6.73 23.43 -7.22
CA LEU A 347 5.36 22.91 -7.22
C LEU A 347 4.33 23.93 -6.70
N ALA A 348 4.74 24.91 -5.87
CA ALA A 348 3.90 26.02 -5.44
C ALA A 348 3.51 26.99 -6.58
N TYR A 349 4.01 26.76 -7.80
CA TYR A 349 3.61 27.49 -9.01
C TYR A 349 2.98 26.57 -10.07
N ASP A 350 2.60 25.34 -9.70
CA ASP A 350 2.02 24.39 -10.66
C ASP A 350 0.66 24.85 -11.17
N SER A 351 0.35 24.50 -12.43
CA SER A 351 -0.94 24.77 -13.06
C SER A 351 -2.11 24.07 -12.33
N VAL A 352 -1.88 22.90 -11.74
CA VAL A 352 -2.91 22.12 -11.05
C VAL A 352 -3.14 22.72 -9.66
N GLN A 353 -4.27 23.40 -9.49
CA GLN A 353 -4.61 24.13 -8.26
C GLN A 353 -4.43 23.30 -6.99
N LYS A 354 -4.90 22.04 -6.97
CA LYS A 354 -4.79 21.17 -5.79
C LYS A 354 -3.35 20.89 -5.39
N LEU A 355 -2.49 20.63 -6.36
CA LEU A 355 -1.07 20.40 -6.13
C LEU A 355 -0.39 21.69 -5.67
N ARG A 356 -0.73 22.80 -6.31
CA ARG A 356 -0.22 24.13 -5.95
C ARG A 356 -0.53 24.47 -4.49
N CYS A 357 -1.79 24.37 -4.08
CA CYS A 357 -2.18 24.65 -2.70
C CYS A 357 -1.47 23.72 -1.70
N ALA A 358 -1.41 22.41 -1.98
CA ALA A 358 -0.70 21.47 -1.12
C ALA A 358 0.80 21.80 -1.01
N ALA A 359 1.44 22.26 -2.08
CA ALA A 359 2.84 22.65 -2.07
C ALA A 359 3.05 24.00 -1.35
N GLU A 360 2.18 24.99 -1.55
CA GLU A 360 2.19 26.27 -0.81
C GLU A 360 2.10 26.02 0.70
N ASP A 361 1.16 25.17 1.12
CA ASP A 361 0.95 24.79 2.52
C ASP A 361 2.20 24.12 3.11
N VAL A 362 2.84 23.20 2.36
CA VAL A 362 4.09 22.55 2.77
C VAL A 362 5.20 23.59 2.92
N VAL A 363 5.39 24.48 1.95
CA VAL A 363 6.44 25.50 1.99
C VAL A 363 6.27 26.37 3.23
N GLU A 364 5.04 26.81 3.53
CA GLU A 364 4.75 27.62 4.71
C GLU A 364 5.12 26.88 6.01
N VAL A 365 4.74 25.61 6.14
CA VAL A 365 5.08 24.78 7.31
C VAL A 365 6.59 24.58 7.44
N LEU A 366 7.27 24.30 6.33
CA LEU A 366 8.69 23.95 6.35
C LEU A 366 9.60 25.16 6.58
N GLN A 367 9.21 26.36 6.15
CA GLN A 367 9.97 27.60 6.38
C GLN A 367 10.18 27.91 7.88
N GLU A 368 9.30 27.41 8.74
CA GLU A 368 9.43 27.57 10.19
C GLU A 368 10.45 26.60 10.81
N LEU A 369 10.94 25.61 10.07
CA LEU A 369 11.83 24.57 10.57
C LEU A 369 13.33 24.94 10.47
N PRO A 370 14.15 24.58 11.47
CA PRO A 370 15.55 25.00 11.56
C PRO A 370 16.47 24.41 10.47
N PHE A 371 16.02 23.37 9.75
CA PHE A 371 16.77 22.74 8.68
C PHE A 371 16.35 23.19 7.27
N TYR A 372 15.38 24.09 7.14
CA TYR A 372 14.85 24.53 5.85
C TYR A 372 15.92 25.10 4.92
N ASP A 373 16.80 25.95 5.46
CA ASP A 373 17.88 26.62 4.72
C ASP A 373 19.25 25.95 4.86
N GLN A 374 19.32 24.76 5.48
CA GLN A 374 20.59 24.06 5.61
C GLN A 374 21.09 23.61 4.23
N LYS A 375 22.17 24.24 3.77
CA LYS A 375 22.95 23.76 2.61
C LYS A 375 23.47 22.37 2.96
N GLY A 376 23.12 21.37 2.16
CA GLY A 376 23.45 19.97 2.43
C GLY A 376 24.93 19.77 2.74
N SER A 377 25.23 19.32 3.96
CA SER A 377 26.58 18.96 4.41
C SER A 377 27.01 17.58 3.91
N GLN A 378 26.79 17.25 2.64
CA GLN A 378 27.10 15.91 2.08
C GLN A 378 28.08 15.91 0.88
N GLU A 379 28.99 16.89 0.80
CA GLU A 379 30.11 16.87 -0.16
C GLU A 379 31.51 16.98 0.48
N ARG A 380 31.64 16.86 1.82
CA ARG A 380 32.96 16.91 2.49
C ARG A 380 33.36 15.57 3.08
N GLU A 381 33.54 14.56 2.24
CA GLU A 381 34.32 13.36 2.64
C GLU A 381 34.91 12.58 1.44
N SER A 382 35.25 13.26 0.35
CA SER A 382 35.98 12.64 -0.78
C SER A 382 37.22 13.42 -1.22
N VAL A 383 37.74 14.31 -0.38
CA VAL A 383 39.03 14.98 -0.61
C VAL A 383 39.81 14.94 0.69
N LEU A 384 40.44 13.81 0.99
CA LEU A 384 41.60 13.65 1.88
C LEU A 384 42.03 12.17 1.90
N VAL A 385 42.34 11.62 0.72
CA VAL A 385 43.28 10.52 0.57
C VAL A 385 44.10 10.84 -0.67
N ASP A 386 45.11 11.68 -0.48
CA ASP A 386 46.36 11.68 -1.25
C ASP A 386 47.28 12.73 -0.62
N SER A 387 48.12 12.26 0.30
CA SER A 387 49.41 12.86 0.70
C SER A 387 50.25 11.79 1.38
#